data_AF-A0A2M7WP90-F1
#
_entry.id   AF-A0A2M7WP90-F1
#
_cell.length_a   1.000
_cell.length_b   1.000
_cell.length_c   1.000
_cell.angle_alpha   90.00
_cell.angle_beta   90.00
_cell.angle_gamma   90.00
#
_symmetry.space_group_name_H-M   'P 1'
#
loop_
_entity.id
_entity.type
_entity.pdbx_description
1 polymer ?
#
loop_
_entity_poly.entity_id
_entity_poly.type
_entity_poly.pdbx_seq_one_letter_code
_entity_poly.pdbx_strand_id
1 'polypeptide(L)'
;MNSDELRKRLGGISPKSILSGVMVAGFLLSVPVWLSSNTEDKQHLAQSAAKQLVEKNIGLIDIQPEEKEELRKMLKPEDEGRKMDFEQVVWMKDIVQTIKPWVPDETEAEAIARWVYVYGKRFNLSPELILGVIAVESRFDHFAVSNVGAIGLMQVMPFWKDELGSPSDNLLHIETNVRYGCAVLRHYLDRYKTLNRALGAYNGSLGQNKYPNLVFTKMKQFKATETGLVN
;
A
#
# COMPACT_ATOMS: atom_id res chain seq x y z
N MET A 1 19.39 -2.89 -21.04
CA MET A 1 20.09 -1.91 -20.17
C MET A 1 21.12 -2.67 -19.34
N ASN A 2 22.41 -2.31 -19.43
CA ASN A 2 23.50 -3.04 -18.76
C ASN A 2 23.70 -2.51 -17.31
N SER A 3 24.23 -3.37 -16.43
CA SER A 3 24.58 -3.11 -15.03
C SER A 3 25.39 -1.83 -14.80
N ASP A 4 26.29 -1.48 -15.72
CA ASP A 4 27.11 -0.26 -15.62
C ASP A 4 26.29 1.02 -15.90
N GLU A 5 25.28 0.93 -16.74
CA GLU A 5 24.38 2.04 -17.08
C GLU A 5 23.38 2.30 -15.93
N LEU A 6 22.93 1.23 -15.27
CA LEU A 6 22.18 1.31 -14.00
C LEU A 6 23.02 2.00 -12.91
N ARG A 7 24.26 1.56 -12.69
CA ARG A 7 25.16 2.13 -11.66
C ARG A 7 25.39 3.62 -11.83
N LYS A 8 25.53 4.09 -13.08
CA LYS A 8 25.77 5.50 -13.41
C LYS A 8 24.53 6.37 -13.18
N ARG A 9 23.31 5.84 -13.38
CA ARG A 9 22.05 6.52 -13.06
C ARG A 9 21.71 6.53 -11.56
N LEU A 10 22.30 5.63 -10.78
CA LEU A 10 21.96 5.38 -9.37
C LEU A 10 22.93 5.99 -8.36
N GLY A 11 23.81 6.91 -8.79
CA GLY A 11 24.58 7.77 -7.87
C GLY A 11 25.49 7.02 -6.88
N GLY A 12 26.05 5.87 -7.27
CA GLY A 12 26.99 5.12 -6.42
C GLY A 12 26.34 4.21 -5.38
N ILE A 13 25.02 4.02 -5.40
CA ILE A 13 24.35 3.02 -4.57
C ILE A 13 24.56 1.63 -5.20
N SER A 14 24.89 0.61 -4.39
CA SER A 14 25.18 -0.73 -4.90
C SER A 14 23.93 -1.35 -5.55
N PRO A 15 24.05 -2.09 -6.68
CA PRO A 15 22.90 -2.74 -7.33
C PRO A 15 22.11 -3.65 -6.36
N LYS A 16 22.80 -4.36 -5.47
CA LYS A 16 22.18 -5.28 -4.50
C LYS A 16 21.32 -4.56 -3.44
N SER A 17 21.60 -3.29 -3.13
CA SER A 17 20.84 -2.50 -2.16
C SER A 17 19.67 -1.70 -2.77
N ILE A 18 19.49 -1.77 -4.10
CA ILE A 18 18.45 -1.02 -4.84
C ILE A 18 17.33 -1.94 -5.32
N LEU A 19 17.60 -3.24 -5.36
CA LEU A 19 16.66 -4.26 -5.83
C LEU A 19 15.54 -4.60 -4.82
N SER A 20 15.51 -3.99 -3.62
CA SER A 20 14.53 -4.26 -2.55
C SER A 20 13.31 -3.33 -2.53
N GLY A 21 12.88 -2.84 -3.70
CA GLY A 21 11.72 -1.97 -3.84
C GLY A 21 10.72 -2.60 -4.80
N VAL A 22 9.63 -3.12 -4.25
CA VAL A 22 8.51 -3.68 -5.00
C VAL A 22 7.99 -2.61 -5.96
N MET A 23 8.14 -2.85 -7.27
CA MET A 23 7.62 -1.96 -8.32
C MET A 23 6.09 -1.87 -8.21
N VAL A 24 5.57 -0.71 -7.79
CA VAL A 24 4.17 -0.34 -8.01
C VAL A 24 4.10 1.10 -8.54
N ALA A 25 3.76 1.25 -9.82
CA ALA A 25 3.28 2.51 -10.42
C ALA A 25 4.29 3.67 -10.60
N GLY A 26 5.52 3.34 -11.03
CA GLY A 26 6.51 4.30 -11.53
C GLY A 26 6.88 4.18 -13.02
N PHE A 27 6.13 3.45 -13.84
CA PHE A 27 6.40 3.34 -15.29
C PHE A 27 5.14 3.57 -16.12
N LEU A 28 4.77 4.85 -16.30
CA LEU A 28 4.16 5.27 -17.55
C LEU A 28 5.31 5.61 -18.49
N LEU A 29 5.50 4.82 -19.56
CA LEU A 29 5.78 5.30 -20.92
C LEU A 29 5.91 4.12 -21.92
N SER A 30 4.92 4.08 -22.82
CA SER A 30 4.88 3.56 -24.21
C SER A 30 5.16 2.08 -24.52
N VAL A 31 4.12 1.37 -25.00
CA VAL A 31 4.19 0.67 -26.30
C VAL A 31 2.82 0.80 -27.02
N PRO A 32 2.78 1.30 -28.28
CA PRO A 32 1.60 1.28 -29.13
C PRO A 32 1.37 -0.09 -29.80
N VAL A 33 0.13 -0.33 -30.23
CA VAL A 33 -0.41 -1.48 -31.01
C VAL A 33 -0.99 -2.62 -30.16
N TRP A 34 -2.28 -2.53 -29.82
CA TRP A 34 -3.33 -3.46 -30.27
C TRP A 34 -4.70 -2.88 -29.86
N LEU A 35 -5.32 -2.22 -30.82
CA LEU A 35 -6.58 -1.50 -30.72
C LEU A 35 -7.75 -2.43 -31.09
N SER A 36 -7.99 -3.55 -30.37
CA SER A 36 -9.22 -4.37 -30.61
C SER A 36 -9.58 -5.49 -29.60
N SER A 37 -9.08 -5.54 -28.36
CA SER A 37 -9.45 -6.64 -27.42
C SER A 37 -10.47 -6.22 -26.34
N ASN A 38 -11.29 -7.20 -25.90
CA ASN A 38 -12.34 -7.03 -24.90
C ASN A 38 -11.75 -6.87 -23.48
N THR A 39 -12.57 -6.43 -22.51
CA THR A 39 -12.13 -6.10 -21.14
C THR A 39 -11.56 -7.29 -20.36
N GLU A 40 -12.11 -8.50 -20.54
CA GLU A 40 -11.64 -9.72 -19.88
C GLU A 40 -10.27 -10.17 -20.41
N ASP A 41 -10.05 -10.09 -21.73
CA ASP A 41 -8.75 -10.40 -22.34
C ASP A 41 -7.65 -9.45 -21.84
N LYS A 42 -7.99 -8.17 -21.65
CA LYS A 42 -7.06 -7.18 -21.09
C LYS A 42 -6.73 -7.50 -19.63
N GLN A 43 -7.70 -7.93 -18.82
CA GLN A 43 -7.46 -8.34 -17.44
C GLN A 43 -6.59 -9.60 -17.38
N HIS A 44 -6.86 -10.61 -18.20
CA HIS A 44 -6.07 -11.83 -18.23
C HIS A 44 -4.64 -11.60 -18.77
N LEU A 45 -4.47 -10.75 -19.78
CA LEU A 45 -3.15 -10.36 -20.31
C LEU A 45 -2.37 -9.48 -19.32
N ALA A 46 -3.02 -8.55 -18.64
CA ALA A 46 -2.42 -7.76 -17.58
C ALA A 46 -2.00 -8.64 -16.40
N GLN A 47 -2.86 -9.57 -15.97
CA GLN A 47 -2.56 -10.52 -14.90
C GLN A 47 -1.44 -11.49 -15.27
N SER A 48 -1.41 -12.00 -16.50
CA SER A 48 -0.34 -12.91 -16.95
C SER A 48 0.98 -12.19 -17.19
N ALA A 49 0.97 -10.98 -17.75
CA ALA A 49 2.17 -10.16 -17.87
C ALA A 49 2.67 -9.72 -16.48
N ALA A 50 1.79 -9.32 -15.57
CA ALA A 50 2.11 -9.02 -14.18
C ALA A 50 2.69 -10.23 -13.46
N LYS A 51 2.04 -11.40 -13.57
CA LYS A 51 2.53 -12.67 -13.01
C LYS A 51 3.90 -13.03 -13.57
N GLN A 52 4.11 -12.87 -14.88
CA GLN A 52 5.40 -13.18 -15.51
C GLN A 52 6.49 -12.16 -15.14
N LEU A 53 6.16 -10.87 -15.01
CA LEU A 53 7.06 -9.84 -14.49
C LEU A 53 7.38 -10.06 -13.02
N VAL A 54 6.42 -10.51 -12.23
CA VAL A 54 6.57 -10.88 -10.82
C VAL A 54 7.44 -12.14 -10.73
N GLU A 55 7.11 -13.24 -11.39
CA GLU A 55 7.91 -14.49 -11.43
C GLU A 55 9.34 -14.28 -11.92
N LYS A 56 9.55 -13.46 -12.96
CA LYS A 56 10.88 -13.15 -13.49
C LYS A 56 11.69 -12.21 -12.59
N ASN A 57 11.03 -11.49 -11.68
CA ASN A 57 11.62 -10.58 -10.71
C ASN A 57 11.48 -11.04 -9.25
N ILE A 58 10.90 -12.20 -8.95
CA ILE A 58 10.69 -12.71 -7.58
C ILE A 58 12.03 -13.08 -6.91
N GLY A 59 13.12 -13.17 -7.66
CA GLY A 59 14.48 -13.19 -7.11
C GLY A 59 14.95 -11.87 -6.47
N LEU A 60 14.10 -10.84 -6.37
CA LEU A 60 14.46 -9.50 -5.88
C LEU A 60 14.00 -9.14 -4.47
N ILE A 61 13.12 -9.93 -3.86
CA ILE A 61 12.69 -9.67 -2.50
C ILE A 61 13.72 -10.28 -1.56
N ASP A 62 14.82 -9.55 -1.33
CA ASP A 62 15.79 -9.86 -0.29
C ASP A 62 15.18 -9.49 1.09
N ILE A 63 14.05 -10.14 1.41
CA ILE A 63 13.47 -10.19 2.76
C ILE A 63 14.24 -11.27 3.49
N GLN A 64 14.94 -10.85 4.53
CA GLN A 64 15.66 -11.80 5.35
C GLN A 64 14.66 -12.73 6.09
N PRO A 65 15.02 -13.98 6.39
CA PRO A 65 14.12 -14.92 7.08
C PRO A 65 13.49 -14.34 8.35
N GLU A 66 14.23 -13.54 9.12
CA GLU A 66 13.74 -12.84 10.30
C GLU A 66 12.69 -11.76 9.98
N GLU A 67 12.88 -10.98 8.91
CA GLU A 67 11.90 -9.98 8.47
C GLU A 67 10.61 -10.66 8.00
N LYS A 68 10.74 -11.84 7.37
CA LYS A 68 9.61 -12.66 6.93
C LYS A 68 8.75 -13.11 8.11
N GLU A 69 9.39 -13.56 9.18
CA GLU A 69 8.70 -14.04 10.38
C GLU A 69 7.97 -12.90 11.11
N GLU A 70 8.60 -11.74 11.23
CA GLU A 70 7.95 -10.55 11.80
C GLU A 70 6.74 -10.12 10.97
N LEU A 71 6.87 -10.08 9.64
CA LEU A 71 5.74 -9.78 8.75
C LEU A 71 4.59 -10.78 8.92
N ARG A 72 4.86 -12.08 9.04
CA ARG A 72 3.81 -13.09 9.31
C ARG A 72 3.08 -12.84 10.62
N LYS A 73 3.79 -12.45 11.68
CA LYS A 73 3.16 -12.08 12.96
C LYS A 73 2.28 -10.85 12.80
N MET A 74 2.74 -9.85 12.05
CA MET A 74 1.96 -8.65 11.76
C MET A 74 0.69 -8.94 10.96
N LEU A 75 0.75 -9.89 10.02
CA LEU A 75 -0.37 -10.27 9.15
C LEU A 75 -1.41 -11.17 9.82
N LYS A 76 -1.32 -11.45 11.12
CA LYS A 76 -2.42 -12.08 11.85
C LYS A 76 -3.60 -11.11 11.96
N PRO A 77 -4.84 -11.51 11.59
CA PRO A 77 -6.01 -10.65 11.72
C PRO A 77 -6.20 -10.18 13.16
N GLU A 78 -6.74 -8.99 13.32
CA GLU A 78 -7.21 -8.50 14.61
C GLU A 78 -8.58 -9.12 14.96
N ASP A 79 -8.92 -9.16 16.24
CA ASP A 79 -10.25 -9.57 16.70
C ASP A 79 -11.32 -8.54 16.29
N GLU A 80 -12.27 -8.96 15.44
CA GLU A 80 -13.42 -8.15 15.01
C GLU A 80 -14.34 -7.76 16.18
N GLY A 81 -14.33 -8.54 17.27
CA GLY A 81 -15.11 -8.28 18.49
C GLY A 81 -14.48 -7.27 19.45
N ARG A 82 -13.28 -6.74 19.14
CA ARG A 82 -12.58 -5.77 20.00
C ARG A 82 -13.44 -4.50 20.19
N LYS A 83 -13.67 -4.14 21.46
CA LYS A 83 -14.36 -2.90 21.83
C LYS A 83 -13.53 -1.68 21.41
N MET A 84 -14.21 -0.70 20.85
CA MET A 84 -13.63 0.57 20.45
C MET A 84 -13.50 1.47 21.66
N ASP A 85 -12.35 2.13 21.79
CA ASP A 85 -12.16 3.17 22.81
C ASP A 85 -12.78 4.50 22.37
N PHE A 86 -12.90 5.44 23.32
CA PHE A 86 -13.53 6.74 23.05
C PHE A 86 -12.79 7.55 21.98
N GLU A 87 -11.44 7.52 22.00
CA GLU A 87 -10.58 8.20 21.03
C GLU A 87 -10.86 7.68 19.61
N GLN A 88 -10.96 6.35 19.46
CA GLN A 88 -11.31 5.69 18.22
C GLN A 88 -12.68 6.13 17.70
N VAL A 89 -13.70 6.17 18.56
CA VAL A 89 -15.06 6.56 18.15
C VAL A 89 -15.11 8.00 17.68
N VAL A 90 -14.46 8.92 18.40
CA VAL A 90 -14.41 10.35 18.02
C VAL A 90 -13.67 10.51 16.69
N TRP A 91 -12.46 9.96 16.59
CA TRP A 91 -11.66 10.03 15.38
C TRP A 91 -12.39 9.45 14.16
N MET A 92 -13.09 8.32 14.32
CA MET A 92 -13.82 7.70 13.23
C MET A 92 -14.96 8.55 12.71
N LYS A 93 -15.70 9.25 13.57
CA LYS A 93 -16.79 10.15 13.13
C LYS A 93 -16.26 11.24 12.20
N ASP A 94 -15.13 11.85 12.56
CA ASP A 94 -14.50 12.90 11.75
C ASP A 94 -14.03 12.35 10.40
N ILE A 95 -13.38 11.18 10.42
CA ILE A 95 -12.85 10.58 9.19
C ILE A 95 -13.94 10.07 8.27
N VAL A 96 -15.00 9.44 8.78
CA VAL A 96 -16.15 9.00 7.97
C VAL A 96 -16.73 10.18 7.20
N GLN A 97 -16.94 11.33 7.85
CA GLN A 97 -17.41 12.53 7.15
C GLN A 97 -16.38 13.06 6.15
N THR A 98 -15.10 13.00 6.49
CA THR A 98 -14.01 13.47 5.62
C THR A 98 -13.90 12.65 4.33
N ILE A 99 -14.06 11.32 4.40
CA ILE A 99 -13.90 10.44 3.24
C ILE A 99 -15.20 10.23 2.44
N LYS A 100 -16.35 10.65 2.97
CA LYS A 100 -17.67 10.54 2.34
C LYS A 100 -17.76 10.99 0.87
N PRO A 101 -17.04 12.03 0.41
CA PRO A 101 -17.03 12.40 -1.00
C PRO A 101 -16.44 11.33 -1.94
N TRP A 102 -15.61 10.42 -1.41
CA TRP A 102 -15.03 9.30 -2.15
C TRP A 102 -15.72 7.96 -1.83
N VAL A 103 -16.25 7.82 -0.62
CA VAL A 103 -16.91 6.60 -0.13
C VAL A 103 -18.32 6.95 0.37
N PRO A 104 -19.32 7.00 -0.54
CA PRO A 104 -20.68 7.40 -0.16
C PRO A 104 -21.40 6.40 0.75
N ASP A 105 -21.02 5.12 0.69
CA ASP A 105 -21.56 4.08 1.57
C ASP A 105 -20.98 4.24 2.99
N GLU A 106 -21.87 4.43 3.95
CA GLU A 106 -21.47 4.71 5.33
C GLU A 106 -20.84 3.49 6.02
N THR A 107 -21.29 2.28 5.69
CA THR A 107 -20.73 1.05 6.26
C THR A 107 -19.30 0.83 5.77
N GLU A 108 -19.05 1.08 4.48
CA GLU A 108 -17.73 1.03 3.87
C GLU A 108 -16.80 2.10 4.47
N ALA A 109 -17.27 3.33 4.60
CA ALA A 109 -16.51 4.42 5.20
C ALA A 109 -16.15 4.13 6.66
N GLU A 110 -17.09 3.59 7.45
CA GLU A 110 -16.87 3.15 8.83
C GLU A 110 -15.85 2.01 8.89
N ALA A 111 -15.94 1.03 7.99
CA ALA A 111 -14.98 -0.07 7.92
C ALA A 111 -13.56 0.43 7.59
N ILE A 112 -13.41 1.32 6.62
CA ILE A 112 -12.12 1.94 6.27
C ILE A 112 -11.56 2.69 7.48
N ALA A 113 -12.34 3.58 8.08
CA ALA A 113 -11.91 4.36 9.24
C ALA A 113 -11.47 3.43 10.39
N ARG A 114 -12.30 2.44 10.73
CA ARG A 114 -12.00 1.46 11.77
C ARG A 114 -10.67 0.78 11.55
N TRP A 115 -10.46 0.18 10.38
CA TRP A 115 -9.27 -0.63 10.14
C TRP A 115 -8.01 0.21 9.98
N VAL A 116 -8.13 1.43 9.45
CA VAL A 116 -7.04 2.39 9.43
C VAL A 116 -6.60 2.76 10.86
N TYR A 117 -7.54 3.05 11.77
CA TYR A 117 -7.20 3.36 13.16
C TYR A 117 -6.53 2.17 13.86
N VAL A 118 -7.13 0.98 13.73
CA VAL A 118 -6.64 -0.25 14.37
C VAL A 118 -5.22 -0.59 13.91
N TYR A 119 -4.98 -0.66 12.61
CA TYR A 119 -3.65 -1.01 12.09
C TYR A 119 -2.65 0.14 12.18
N GLY A 120 -3.11 1.40 12.20
CA GLY A 120 -2.29 2.55 12.55
C GLY A 120 -1.71 2.43 13.96
N LYS A 121 -2.57 2.20 14.98
CA LYS A 121 -2.12 1.99 16.36
C LYS A 121 -1.25 0.73 16.48
N ARG A 122 -1.66 -0.40 15.90
CA ARG A 122 -0.93 -1.68 16.02
C ARG A 122 0.46 -1.63 15.40
N PHE A 123 0.64 -0.93 14.27
CA PHE A 123 1.91 -0.86 13.56
C PHE A 123 2.64 0.47 13.76
N ASN A 124 2.20 1.30 14.70
CA ASN A 124 2.79 2.62 14.98
C ASN A 124 2.96 3.46 13.69
N LEU A 125 1.87 3.55 12.92
CA LEU A 125 1.73 4.39 11.74
C LEU A 125 0.61 5.41 12.02
N SER A 126 0.82 6.67 11.63
CA SER A 126 -0.26 7.66 11.82
C SER A 126 -1.45 7.30 10.92
N PRO A 127 -2.69 7.38 11.40
CA PRO A 127 -3.87 7.13 10.57
C PRO A 127 -3.92 8.03 9.32
N GLU A 128 -3.46 9.28 9.42
CA GLU A 128 -3.39 10.22 8.30
C GLU A 128 -2.43 9.74 7.20
N LEU A 129 -1.31 9.11 7.59
CA LEU A 129 -0.37 8.52 6.65
C LEU A 129 -1.06 7.42 5.84
N ILE A 130 -1.78 6.53 6.51
CA ILE A 130 -2.48 5.42 5.87
C ILE A 130 -3.57 5.96 4.94
N LEU A 131 -4.39 6.92 5.38
CA LEU A 131 -5.39 7.58 4.53
C LEU A 131 -4.75 8.30 3.34
N GLY A 132 -3.59 8.93 3.55
CA GLY A 132 -2.81 9.56 2.49
C GLY A 132 -2.34 8.57 1.42
N VAL A 133 -1.89 7.39 1.83
CA VAL A 133 -1.53 6.28 0.92
C VAL A 133 -2.78 5.79 0.17
N ILE A 134 -3.87 5.47 0.88
CA ILE A 134 -5.14 5.00 0.26
C ILE A 134 -5.65 6.01 -0.78
N ALA A 135 -5.61 7.30 -0.46
CA ALA A 135 -6.05 8.36 -1.36
C ALA A 135 -5.21 8.46 -2.65
N VAL A 136 -3.91 8.15 -2.58
CA VAL A 136 -3.01 8.13 -3.75
C VAL A 136 -3.15 6.84 -4.55
N GLU A 137 -3.27 5.70 -3.86
CA GLU A 137 -3.23 4.37 -4.46
C GLU A 137 -4.54 3.99 -5.15
N SER A 138 -5.69 4.20 -4.49
CA SER A 138 -6.99 3.76 -5.03
C SER A 138 -8.07 4.82 -5.02
N ARG A 139 -7.82 5.99 -4.42
CA ARG A 139 -8.86 6.99 -4.13
C ARG A 139 -10.03 6.39 -3.33
N PHE A 140 -9.70 5.51 -2.38
CA PHE A 140 -10.64 4.79 -1.51
C PHE A 140 -11.47 3.69 -2.18
N ASP A 141 -11.20 3.33 -3.44
CA ASP A 141 -11.84 2.17 -4.06
C ASP A 141 -11.19 0.87 -3.54
N HIS A 142 -11.96 0.05 -2.81
CA HIS A 142 -11.47 -1.23 -2.29
C HIS A 142 -11.53 -2.37 -3.31
N PHE A 143 -12.18 -2.17 -4.46
CA PHE A 143 -12.19 -3.09 -5.60
C PHE A 143 -11.14 -2.74 -6.67
N ALA A 144 -10.35 -1.68 -6.48
CA ALA A 144 -9.37 -1.21 -7.45
C ALA A 144 -8.33 -2.30 -7.79
N VAL A 145 -8.13 -2.55 -9.09
CA VAL A 145 -7.06 -3.43 -9.60
C VAL A 145 -6.25 -2.67 -10.64
N SER A 146 -4.94 -2.51 -10.42
CA SER A 146 -4.07 -1.86 -11.39
C SER A 146 -3.72 -2.76 -12.58
N ASN A 147 -3.21 -2.16 -13.66
CA ASN A 147 -2.70 -2.88 -14.83
C ASN A 147 -1.54 -3.84 -14.54
N VAL A 148 -0.89 -3.70 -13.38
CA VAL A 148 0.21 -4.58 -12.95
C VAL A 148 -0.22 -5.53 -11.83
N GLY A 149 -1.53 -5.60 -11.54
CA GLY A 149 -2.11 -6.58 -10.63
C GLY A 149 -2.11 -6.19 -9.14
N ALA A 150 -1.76 -4.96 -8.78
CA ALA A 150 -1.94 -4.46 -7.42
C ALA A 150 -3.43 -4.31 -7.07
N ILE A 151 -3.84 -4.64 -5.84
CA ILE A 151 -5.26 -4.81 -5.46
C ILE A 151 -5.64 -3.94 -4.26
N GLY A 152 -6.85 -3.38 -4.31
CA GLY A 152 -7.60 -2.76 -3.22
C GLY A 152 -7.08 -1.41 -2.75
N LEU A 153 -7.50 -1.01 -1.54
CA LEU A 153 -7.32 0.33 -0.97
C LEU A 153 -5.88 0.85 -1.00
N MET A 154 -4.93 -0.01 -0.64
CA MET A 154 -3.51 0.32 -0.55
C MET A 154 -2.70 -0.27 -1.72
N GLN A 155 -3.37 -0.78 -2.77
CA GLN A 155 -2.74 -1.39 -3.95
C GLN A 155 -1.66 -2.42 -3.56
N VAL A 156 -2.05 -3.39 -2.73
CA VAL A 156 -1.17 -4.46 -2.28
C VAL A 156 -0.95 -5.44 -3.43
N MET A 157 0.31 -5.78 -3.70
CA MET A 157 0.66 -6.80 -4.69
C MET A 157 0.33 -8.22 -4.18
N PRO A 158 -0.29 -9.09 -5.01
CA PRO A 158 -0.70 -10.45 -4.61
C PRO A 158 0.40 -11.33 -4.02
N PHE A 159 1.65 -11.17 -4.48
CA PHE A 159 2.75 -11.99 -3.96
C PHE A 159 2.95 -11.81 -2.44
N TRP A 160 2.63 -10.66 -1.86
CA TRP A 160 2.73 -10.45 -0.40
C TRP A 160 1.80 -11.41 0.34
N LYS A 161 0.58 -11.60 -0.20
CA LYS A 161 -0.37 -12.60 0.29
C LYS A 161 0.13 -14.00 0.05
N ASP A 162 0.66 -14.28 -1.15
CA ASP A 162 1.09 -15.64 -1.50
C ASP A 162 2.31 -16.10 -0.67
N GLU A 163 3.20 -15.18 -0.31
CA GLU A 163 4.46 -15.49 0.39
C GLU A 163 4.32 -15.50 1.93
N LEU A 164 3.43 -14.67 2.47
CA LEU A 164 3.34 -14.39 3.92
C LEU A 164 1.96 -14.66 4.52
N GLY A 165 0.94 -14.78 3.67
CA GLY A 165 -0.46 -14.76 4.05
C GLY A 165 -1.11 -16.09 4.35
N SER A 166 -2.42 -16.03 4.57
CA SER A 166 -3.30 -17.21 4.61
C SER A 166 -3.99 -17.41 3.24
N PRO A 167 -4.26 -18.67 2.82
CA PRO A 167 -5.09 -18.95 1.65
C PRO A 167 -6.50 -18.33 1.70
N SER A 168 -7.01 -18.04 2.90
CA SER A 168 -8.31 -17.42 3.13
C SER A 168 -8.30 -15.89 3.01
N ASP A 169 -7.12 -15.26 2.95
CA ASP A 169 -7.03 -13.80 2.85
C ASP A 169 -7.51 -13.32 1.47
N ASN A 170 -8.29 -12.26 1.44
CA ASN A 170 -8.75 -11.62 0.21
C ASN A 170 -8.36 -10.14 0.20
N LEU A 171 -7.49 -9.74 -0.73
CA LEU A 171 -7.02 -8.35 -0.84
C LEU A 171 -8.10 -7.36 -1.30
N LEU A 172 -9.28 -7.83 -1.74
CA LEU A 172 -10.44 -6.97 -2.01
C LEU A 172 -11.22 -6.62 -0.71
N HIS A 173 -10.99 -7.34 0.39
CA HIS A 173 -11.61 -7.01 1.67
C HIS A 173 -10.86 -5.87 2.35
N ILE A 174 -11.61 -4.89 2.87
CA ILE A 174 -11.08 -3.66 3.49
C ILE A 174 -10.10 -3.97 4.61
N GLU A 175 -10.50 -4.80 5.58
CA GLU A 175 -9.66 -5.21 6.71
C GLU A 175 -8.33 -5.77 6.23
N THR A 176 -8.41 -6.77 5.34
CA THR A 176 -7.25 -7.52 4.89
C THR A 176 -6.32 -6.61 4.09
N ASN A 177 -6.86 -5.80 3.18
CA ASN A 177 -6.05 -4.89 2.39
C ASN A 177 -5.30 -3.86 3.26
N VAL A 178 -6.00 -3.24 4.23
CA VAL A 178 -5.39 -2.27 5.14
C VAL A 178 -4.33 -2.95 6.01
N ARG A 179 -4.60 -4.16 6.53
CA ARG A 179 -3.61 -4.95 7.31
C ARG A 179 -2.33 -5.17 6.52
N TYR A 180 -2.45 -5.68 5.28
CA TYR A 180 -1.31 -5.95 4.42
C TYR A 180 -0.55 -4.68 4.05
N GLY A 181 -1.26 -3.66 3.59
CA GLY A 181 -0.64 -2.41 3.19
C GLY A 181 0.11 -1.74 4.34
N CYS A 182 -0.47 -1.74 5.55
CA CYS A 182 0.19 -1.18 6.72
C CYS A 182 1.38 -2.04 7.19
N ALA A 183 1.30 -3.37 7.11
CA ALA A 183 2.42 -4.26 7.45
C ALA A 183 3.63 -4.05 6.51
N VAL A 184 3.38 -3.96 5.20
CA VAL A 184 4.42 -3.68 4.19
C VAL A 184 5.02 -2.28 4.39
N LEU A 185 4.19 -1.27 4.63
CA LEU A 185 4.67 0.09 4.86
C LEU A 185 5.53 0.19 6.12
N ARG A 186 5.12 -0.46 7.21
CA ARG A 186 5.89 -0.55 8.45
C ARG A 186 7.22 -1.24 8.24
N HIS A 187 7.24 -2.38 7.54
CA HIS A 187 8.48 -3.07 7.18
C HIS A 187 9.46 -2.15 6.46
N TYR A 188 9.00 -1.38 5.45
CA TYR A 188 9.87 -0.44 4.77
C TYR A 188 10.30 0.74 5.64
N LEU A 189 9.46 1.19 6.57
CA LEU A 189 9.84 2.23 7.52
C LEU A 189 10.91 1.73 8.51
N ASP A 190 10.84 0.48 8.92
CA ASP A 190 11.88 -0.16 9.73
C ASP A 190 13.18 -0.36 8.96
N ARG A 191 13.11 -0.70 7.67
CA ARG A 191 14.30 -0.89 6.83
C ARG A 191 14.99 0.43 6.48
N TYR A 192 14.24 1.45 6.07
CA TYR A 192 14.80 2.69 5.53
C TYR A 192 14.82 3.87 6.50
N LYS A 193 14.25 3.72 7.71
CA LYS A 193 14.30 4.65 8.85
C LYS A 193 13.68 6.03 8.65
N THR A 194 13.34 6.41 7.42
CA THR A 194 12.68 7.68 7.11
C THR A 194 11.43 7.45 6.29
N LEU A 195 10.38 8.23 6.58
CA LEU A 195 9.09 8.09 5.93
C LEU A 195 9.16 8.33 4.41
N ASN A 196 9.97 9.30 3.97
CA ASN A 196 10.17 9.57 2.55
C ASN A 196 10.75 8.35 1.81
N ARG A 197 11.80 7.72 2.37
CA ARG A 197 12.40 6.53 1.76
C ARG A 197 11.48 5.32 1.83
N ALA A 198 10.75 5.15 2.93
CA ALA A 198 9.79 4.07 3.10
C ALA A 198 8.65 4.15 2.07
N LEU A 199 8.08 5.33 1.86
CA LEU A 199 7.07 5.57 0.82
C LEU A 199 7.63 5.35 -0.59
N GLY A 200 8.86 5.81 -0.84
CA GLY A 200 9.56 5.52 -2.09
C GLY A 200 9.72 4.01 -2.32
N ALA A 201 10.10 3.24 -1.29
CA ALA A 201 10.20 1.79 -1.41
C ALA A 201 8.85 1.08 -1.56
N TYR A 202 7.82 1.56 -0.86
CA TYR A 202 6.45 1.04 -0.90
C TYR A 202 5.89 1.04 -2.34
N ASN A 203 6.09 2.16 -3.04
CA ASN A 203 5.70 2.35 -4.43
C ASN A 203 6.79 1.89 -5.43
N GLY A 204 7.98 1.49 -4.98
CA GLY A 204 9.07 1.10 -5.89
C GLY A 204 9.74 2.27 -6.63
N SER A 205 9.61 3.49 -6.12
CA SER A 205 10.30 4.71 -6.56
C SER A 205 11.37 5.19 -5.57
N LEU A 206 12.07 4.25 -4.88
CA LEU A 206 13.06 4.56 -3.86
C LEU A 206 14.09 5.61 -4.33
N GLY A 207 14.27 6.67 -3.54
CA GLY A 207 15.15 7.80 -3.86
C GLY A 207 14.47 8.92 -4.66
N GLN A 208 13.23 8.75 -5.09
CA GLN A 208 12.44 9.80 -5.74
C GLN A 208 11.44 10.43 -4.75
N ASN A 209 11.27 11.76 -4.83
CA ASN A 209 10.37 12.49 -3.93
C ASN A 209 8.94 12.63 -4.44
N LYS A 210 8.67 12.30 -5.72
CA LYS A 210 7.35 12.54 -6.34
C LYS A 210 6.23 11.82 -5.58
N TYR A 211 6.35 10.51 -5.38
CA TYR A 211 5.35 9.72 -4.67
C TYR A 211 5.23 10.12 -3.19
N PRO A 212 6.32 10.21 -2.40
CA PRO A 212 6.24 10.70 -1.02
C PRO A 212 5.55 12.06 -0.89
N ASN A 213 5.83 13.01 -1.79
CA ASN A 213 5.21 14.33 -1.77
C ASN A 213 3.71 14.30 -2.06
N LEU A 214 3.24 13.40 -2.93
CA LEU A 214 1.81 13.19 -3.16
C LEU A 214 1.12 12.70 -1.88
N VAL A 215 1.72 11.69 -1.23
CA VAL A 215 1.19 11.15 0.03
C VAL A 215 1.18 12.23 1.11
N PHE A 216 2.28 12.96 1.33
CA PHE A 216 2.33 14.07 2.30
C PHE A 216 1.30 15.17 2.01
N THR A 217 0.99 15.41 0.74
CA THR A 217 -0.05 16.37 0.35
C THR A 217 -1.44 15.87 0.75
N LYS A 218 -1.73 14.59 0.50
CA LYS A 218 -3.00 13.96 0.91
C LYS A 218 -3.14 13.84 2.43
N MET A 219 -2.08 13.46 3.13
CA MET A 219 -2.06 13.37 4.60
C MET A 219 -2.57 14.65 5.29
N LYS A 220 -2.25 15.83 4.75
CA LYS A 220 -2.70 17.11 5.32
C LYS A 220 -4.22 17.28 5.30
N GLN A 221 -4.93 16.59 4.41
CA GLN A 221 -6.39 16.64 4.30
C GLN A 221 -7.10 15.82 5.39
N PHE A 222 -6.37 14.90 6.03
CA PHE A 222 -6.92 13.94 6.99
C PHE A 222 -6.49 14.21 8.43
N LYS A 223 -5.72 15.28 8.69
CA LYS A 223 -5.43 15.70 10.05
C LYS A 223 -6.75 16.00 10.73
N ALA A 224 -7.15 15.14 11.67
CA ALA A 224 -8.33 15.38 12.49
C ALA A 224 -8.23 16.79 13.09
N THR A 225 -9.30 17.53 13.01
CA THR A 225 -9.44 18.82 13.67
C THR A 225 -9.22 18.62 15.18
N GLU A 226 -8.16 19.21 15.73
CA GLU A 226 -7.84 19.18 17.18
C GLU A 226 -9.00 19.69 18.07
N THR A 227 -10.06 20.26 17.48
CA THR A 227 -11.23 20.83 18.14
C THR A 227 -12.12 19.82 18.89
N GLY A 228 -11.92 18.50 18.74
CA GLY A 228 -12.72 17.47 19.42
C GLY A 228 -12.20 17.01 20.79
N LEU A 229 -10.96 17.34 21.15
CA LEU A 229 -10.32 16.89 22.40
C LEU A 229 -10.10 18.00 23.43
N VAL A 230 -10.57 19.21 23.13
CA VAL A 230 -10.50 20.37 24.01
C VAL A 230 -11.88 21.01 24.11
N ASN A 231 -12.80 20.37 24.83
CA ASN A 231 -13.96 20.99 25.50
C ASN A 231 -14.54 20.02 26.54
#